data_AF-A0A0I9SE17-F1
#
_entry.id   AF-A0A0I9SE17-F1
#
_cell.length_a   1.000
_cell.length_b   1.000
_cell.length_c   1.000
_cell.angle_alpha   90.00
_cell.angle_beta   90.00
_cell.angle_gamma   90.00
#
_symmetry.space_group_name_H-M   'P 1'
#
loop_
_entity.id
_entity.type
_entity.pdbx_description
1 polymer ?
#
loop_
_entity_poly.entity_id
_entity_poly.type
_entity_poly.pdbx_seq_one_letter_code
_entity_poly.pdbx_strand_id
1 'polypeptide(L)'
;GVLKNVQAGRTEYDFTGICANGVDCIYFMQDNGKFYIDFEAMSKDQLPYLDSLKQFAKEHNYPIIETTYNNTPIDYDHVKYAPVLSLKVNTDIDSIVHVGKLIEQTIFKNNDQTIYDIVP
;
A
#
# COMPACT_ATOMS: atom_id res chain seq x y z
N GLY A 1 -10.21 4.17 -15.03
CA GLY A 1 -10.04 4.39 -13.59
C GLY A 1 -8.62 4.05 -13.23
N VAL A 2 -8.08 4.67 -12.18
CA VAL A 2 -6.67 4.57 -11.78
C VAL A 2 -6.21 3.11 -11.61
N LEU A 3 -7.06 2.26 -11.06
CA LEU A 3 -6.82 0.82 -10.94
C LEU A 3 -6.68 0.07 -12.28
N LYS A 4 -7.28 0.57 -13.37
CA LYS A 4 -7.07 0.01 -14.73
C LYS A 4 -5.66 0.31 -15.26
N ASN A 5 -5.00 1.35 -14.76
CA ASN A 5 -3.63 1.68 -15.17
C ASN A 5 -2.63 0.76 -14.47
N VAL A 6 -2.91 0.35 -13.22
CA VAL A 6 -2.21 -0.75 -12.55
C VAL A 6 -2.37 -2.03 -13.37
N GLN A 7 -3.61 -2.42 -13.71
CA GLN A 7 -3.89 -3.60 -14.56
C GLN A 7 -3.26 -3.54 -15.96
N ALA A 8 -3.02 -2.34 -16.50
CA ALA A 8 -2.44 -2.16 -17.82
C ALA A 8 -0.92 -2.40 -17.86
N GLY A 9 -0.26 -2.67 -16.72
CA GLY A 9 1.18 -2.93 -16.65
C GLY A 9 2.03 -1.76 -17.14
N ARG A 10 1.54 -0.53 -16.99
CA ARG A 10 2.15 0.67 -17.58
C ARG A 10 2.95 1.49 -16.58
N THR A 11 3.95 0.90 -15.95
CA THR A 11 5.06 1.68 -15.39
C THR A 11 6.38 1.01 -15.76
N GLU A 12 7.42 1.82 -15.94
CA GLU A 12 8.79 1.37 -16.23
C GLU A 12 9.46 0.69 -15.02
N TYR A 13 8.70 0.42 -13.95
CA TYR A 13 9.16 -0.01 -12.63
C TYR A 13 8.43 -1.29 -12.19
N ASP A 14 9.08 -2.13 -11.37
CA ASP A 14 8.48 -3.34 -10.78
C ASP A 14 7.40 -3.05 -9.72
N PHE A 15 6.96 -1.78 -9.62
CA PHE A 15 5.92 -1.33 -8.71
C PHE A 15 5.10 -0.17 -9.28
N THR A 16 3.93 0.05 -8.67
CA THR A 16 3.05 1.19 -8.92
C THR A 16 2.31 1.50 -7.64
N GLY A 17 2.29 2.75 -7.21
CA GLY A 17 1.46 3.19 -6.08
C GLY A 17 0.17 3.88 -6.51
N ILE A 18 -0.84 3.79 -5.66
CA ILE A 18 -1.98 4.71 -5.68
C ILE A 18 -1.94 5.54 -4.41
N CYS A 19 -2.17 6.84 -4.55
CA CYS A 19 -2.22 7.77 -3.44
C CYS A 19 -3.45 8.66 -3.57
N ALA A 20 -4.14 8.89 -2.48
CA ALA A 20 -5.14 9.92 -2.28
C ALA A 20 -4.85 10.65 -0.96
N ASN A 21 -5.41 11.85 -0.81
CA ASN A 21 -5.41 12.60 0.45
C ASN A 21 -4.04 12.84 1.15
N GLY A 22 -2.91 12.53 0.48
CA GLY A 22 -1.54 12.66 0.98
C GLY A 22 -1.07 11.61 2.00
N VAL A 23 -1.93 10.70 2.48
CA VAL A 23 -1.60 9.79 3.61
C VAL A 23 -1.95 8.32 3.38
N ASP A 24 -2.73 8.00 2.35
CA ASP A 24 -3.25 6.64 2.12
C ASP A 24 -2.51 5.90 0.99
N CYS A 25 -1.27 6.30 0.68
CA CYS A 25 -0.47 5.69 -0.36
C CYS A 25 -0.23 4.19 -0.13
N ILE A 26 -0.69 3.34 -1.05
CA ILE A 26 -0.33 1.92 -1.12
C ILE A 26 0.43 1.61 -2.40
N TYR A 27 1.43 0.75 -2.30
CA TYR A 27 2.30 0.37 -3.42
C TYR A 27 2.06 -1.09 -3.81
N PHE A 28 1.65 -1.31 -5.06
CA PHE A 28 1.54 -2.63 -5.67
C PHE A 28 2.91 -3.06 -6.15
N MET A 29 3.53 -3.98 -5.43
CA MET A 29 4.88 -4.44 -5.69
C MET A 29 4.83 -5.81 -6.37
N GLN A 30 5.73 -6.06 -7.31
CA GLN A 30 5.83 -7.34 -8.02
C GLN A 30 7.11 -8.10 -7.64
N ASP A 31 7.01 -9.42 -7.46
CA ASP A 31 8.14 -10.32 -7.28
C ASP A 31 7.76 -11.69 -7.88
N ASN A 32 8.59 -12.21 -8.78
CA ASN A 32 8.39 -13.50 -9.44
C ASN A 32 6.97 -13.71 -10.02
N GLY A 33 6.38 -12.66 -10.59
CA GLY A 33 5.03 -12.72 -11.18
C GLY A 33 3.89 -12.70 -10.16
N LYS A 34 4.19 -12.43 -8.89
CA LYS A 34 3.22 -12.31 -7.79
C LYS A 34 3.23 -10.91 -7.23
N PHE A 35 2.06 -10.46 -6.80
CA PHE A 35 1.86 -9.12 -6.28
C PHE A 35 1.67 -9.11 -4.76
N TYR A 36 2.17 -8.04 -4.14
CA TYR A 36 2.04 -7.69 -2.73
C TYR A 36 1.75 -6.19 -2.60
N ILE A 37 1.30 -5.77 -1.41
CA ILE A 37 0.98 -4.38 -1.13
C ILE A 37 1.86 -3.88 0.00
N ASP A 38 2.57 -2.79 -0.25
CA ASP A 38 3.40 -2.12 0.74
C ASP A 38 2.77 -0.79 1.16
N PHE A 39 2.86 -0.49 2.45
CA PHE A 39 2.48 0.79 3.04
C PHE A 39 3.64 1.31 3.89
N GLU A 40 4.17 2.49 3.53
CA GLU A 40 5.20 3.20 4.29
C GLU A 40 4.55 4.33 5.09
N ALA A 41 4.69 4.30 6.41
CA ALA A 41 4.17 5.37 7.25
C ALA A 41 5.20 6.50 7.35
N MET A 42 5.22 7.45 6.42
CA MET A 42 6.17 8.57 6.39
C MET A 42 5.85 9.68 7.40
N SER A 43 4.58 9.86 7.76
CA SER A 43 4.13 10.84 8.76
C SER A 43 3.46 10.19 9.97
N LYS A 44 3.35 10.94 11.06
CA LYS A 44 2.81 10.47 12.34
C LYS A 44 1.35 10.05 12.22
N ASP A 45 0.59 10.75 11.39
CA ASP A 45 -0.83 10.46 11.12
C ASP A 45 -1.02 9.15 10.35
N GLN A 46 0.04 8.61 9.73
CA GLN A 46 0.00 7.32 9.05
C GLN A 46 0.25 6.12 9.98
N LEU A 47 0.85 6.34 11.16
CA LEU A 47 1.18 5.25 12.09
C LEU A 47 -0.04 4.40 12.50
N PRO A 48 -1.23 4.97 12.80
CA PRO A 48 -2.42 4.17 13.13
C PRO A 48 -2.89 3.24 12.00
N TYR A 49 -2.55 3.54 10.74
CA TYR A 49 -2.91 2.68 9.62
C TYR A 49 -2.07 1.40 9.59
N LEU A 50 -0.86 1.38 10.17
CA LEU A 50 -0.08 0.15 10.31
C LEU A 50 -0.83 -0.89 11.13
N ASP A 51 -1.41 -0.50 12.26
CA ASP A 51 -2.18 -1.41 13.11
C ASP A 51 -3.46 -1.87 12.41
N SER A 52 -4.14 -0.96 11.71
CA SER A 52 -5.34 -1.27 10.94
C SER A 52 -5.03 -2.28 9.81
N LEU A 53 -3.91 -2.10 9.11
CA LEU A 53 -3.45 -3.00 8.05
C LEU A 53 -2.99 -4.35 8.59
N LYS A 54 -2.35 -4.40 9.76
CA LYS A 54 -2.01 -5.67 10.45
C LYS A 54 -3.28 -6.45 10.80
N GLN A 55 -4.30 -5.76 11.31
CA GLN A 55 -5.58 -6.38 11.62
C GLN A 55 -6.29 -6.87 10.36
N PHE A 56 -6.33 -6.06 9.29
CA PHE A 56 -6.85 -6.46 7.98
C PHE A 56 -6.13 -7.70 7.43
N ALA A 57 -4.78 -7.71 7.46
CA ALA A 57 -4.00 -8.85 7.01
C ALA A 57 -4.32 -10.12 7.80
N LYS A 58 -4.51 -10.00 9.12
CA LYS A 58 -4.91 -11.12 9.99
C LYS A 58 -6.30 -11.65 9.63
N GLU A 59 -7.28 -10.78 9.43
CA GLU A 59 -8.66 -11.18 9.06
C GLU A 59 -8.72 -11.93 7.73
N HIS A 60 -7.85 -11.55 6.79
CA HIS A 60 -7.77 -12.15 5.47
C HIS A 60 -6.70 -13.24 5.33
N ASN A 61 -5.99 -13.59 6.41
CA ASN A 61 -4.87 -14.55 6.44
C ASN A 61 -3.72 -14.22 5.47
N TYR A 62 -3.42 -12.93 5.29
CA TYR A 62 -2.26 -12.48 4.53
C TYR A 62 -1.02 -12.45 5.44
N PRO A 63 0.07 -13.14 5.07
CA PRO A 63 1.34 -12.98 5.75
C PRO A 63 1.81 -11.53 5.67
N ILE A 64 2.43 -11.04 6.73
CA ILE A 64 3.01 -9.69 6.77
C ILE A 64 4.52 -9.76 6.94
N ILE A 65 5.23 -8.80 6.35
CA ILE A 65 6.64 -8.53 6.61
C ILE A 65 6.77 -7.08 7.05
N GLU A 66 7.45 -6.85 8.16
CA GLU A 66 7.84 -5.51 8.59
C GLU A 66 9.27 -5.23 8.10
N THR A 67 9.46 -4.09 7.43
CA THR A 67 10.75 -3.68 6.85
C THR A 67 10.84 -2.15 6.84
N THR A 68 11.84 -1.58 6.14
CA THR A 68 12.01 -0.14 5.95
C THR A 68 12.62 0.12 4.58
N TYR A 69 12.31 1.26 3.95
CA TYR A 69 13.00 1.71 2.73
C TYR A 69 14.18 2.65 2.99
N ASN A 70 14.60 2.77 4.26
CA ASN A 70 15.65 3.69 4.71
C ASN A 70 15.31 5.19 4.52
N ASN A 71 14.03 5.51 4.30
CA ASN A 71 13.56 6.89 4.28
C ASN A 71 13.46 7.44 5.69
N THR A 72 13.84 8.70 5.88
CA THR A 72 13.67 9.40 7.16
C THR A 72 12.22 9.87 7.29
N PRO A 73 11.54 9.59 8.41
CA PRO A 73 10.20 10.11 8.66
C PRO A 73 10.13 11.64 8.66
N ILE A 74 8.96 12.19 8.34
CA ILE A 74 8.76 13.63 8.17
C ILE A 74 8.62 14.35 9.52
N ASP A 75 7.84 13.80 10.44
CA ASP A 75 7.35 14.51 11.63
C ASP A 75 7.31 13.63 12.91
N TYR A 76 8.07 12.53 12.93
CA TYR A 76 8.33 11.73 14.13
C TYR A 76 9.77 11.19 14.14
N ASP A 77 10.36 11.04 15.33
CA ASP A 77 11.81 10.81 15.47
C ASP A 77 12.18 9.61 16.36
N HIS A 78 11.19 8.84 16.80
CA HIS A 78 11.39 7.66 17.66
C HIS A 78 12.00 6.46 16.92
N VAL A 79 12.13 6.52 15.59
CA VAL A 79 12.81 5.52 14.74
C VAL A 79 13.71 6.22 13.73
N LYS A 80 14.77 5.53 13.28
CA LYS A 80 15.71 6.04 12.28
C LYS A 80 15.10 6.09 10.88
N TYR A 81 14.25 5.10 10.54
CA TYR A 81 13.66 4.93 9.22
C TYR A 81 12.16 4.70 9.34
N ALA A 82 11.40 5.19 8.36
CA ALA A 82 9.96 4.97 8.29
C ALA A 82 9.66 3.47 8.18
N PRO A 83 8.71 2.95 8.99
CA PRO A 83 8.31 1.56 8.93
C PRO A 83 7.49 1.30 7.67
N VAL A 84 7.78 0.17 7.03
CA VAL A 84 7.05 -0.36 5.89
C VAL A 84 6.39 -1.66 6.32
N LEU A 85 5.09 -1.77 6.08
CA LEU A 85 4.34 -3.02 6.22
C LEU A 85 4.05 -3.58 4.83
N SER A 86 4.56 -4.78 4.57
CA SER A 86 4.33 -5.52 3.33
C SER A 86 3.32 -6.64 3.54
N LEU A 87 2.16 -6.55 2.90
CA LEU A 87 1.12 -7.57 2.88
C LEU A 87 1.43 -8.53 1.73
N LYS A 88 1.90 -9.74 2.06
CA LYS A 88 2.28 -10.78 1.10
C LYS A 88 1.07 -11.56 0.60
N VAL A 89 0.17 -10.87 -0.09
CA VAL A 89 -1.06 -11.43 -0.68
C VAL A 89 -0.77 -12.57 -1.67
N ASN A 90 0.37 -12.50 -2.38
CA ASN A 90 0.87 -13.56 -3.26
C ASN A 90 -0.13 -13.94 -4.37
N THR A 91 -0.64 -12.93 -5.07
CA THR A 91 -1.70 -13.12 -6.06
C THR A 91 -1.38 -12.46 -7.41
N ASP A 92 -2.27 -12.61 -8.37
CA ASP A 92 -2.19 -11.96 -9.69
C ASP A 92 -2.64 -10.50 -9.65
N ILE A 93 -2.49 -9.81 -10.79
CA ILE A 93 -2.75 -8.38 -10.92
C ILE A 93 -4.22 -8.00 -10.73
N ASP A 94 -5.16 -8.84 -11.17
CA ASP A 94 -6.59 -8.55 -11.03
C ASP A 94 -7.03 -8.69 -9.57
N SER A 95 -6.52 -9.74 -8.92
CA SER A 95 -6.78 -10.01 -7.51
C SER A 95 -6.15 -8.97 -6.59
N ILE A 96 -4.91 -8.54 -6.84
CA ILE A 96 -4.26 -7.54 -5.99
C ILE A 96 -4.94 -6.18 -6.09
N VAL A 97 -5.44 -5.83 -7.28
CA VAL A 97 -6.22 -4.60 -7.50
C VAL A 97 -7.51 -4.62 -6.70
N HIS A 98 -8.16 -5.79 -6.58
CA HIS A 98 -9.33 -5.94 -5.71
C HIS A 98 -8.97 -5.75 -4.23
N VAL A 99 -7.85 -6.31 -3.78
CA VAL A 99 -7.37 -6.15 -2.39
C VAL A 99 -7.01 -4.69 -2.09
N GLY A 100 -6.30 -4.02 -2.99
CA GLY A 100 -5.99 -2.59 -2.85
C GLY A 100 -7.25 -1.75 -2.74
N LYS A 101 -8.24 -1.98 -3.60
CA LYS A 101 -9.55 -1.29 -3.49
C LYS A 101 -10.23 -1.56 -2.15
N LEU A 102 -10.16 -2.78 -1.63
CA LEU A 102 -10.76 -3.11 -0.34
C LEU A 102 -10.05 -2.38 0.81
N ILE A 103 -8.71 -2.29 0.78
CA ILE A 103 -7.93 -1.51 1.75
C ILE A 103 -8.32 -0.04 1.70
N GLU A 104 -8.37 0.57 0.51
CA GLU A 104 -8.80 1.96 0.33
C GLU A 104 -10.16 2.24 0.98
N GLN A 105 -11.12 1.35 0.78
CA GLN A 105 -12.47 1.52 1.30
C GLN A 105 -12.55 1.26 2.81
N THR A 106 -11.89 0.21 3.29
CA THR A 106 -12.08 -0.27 4.66
C THR A 106 -11.15 0.39 5.67
N ILE A 107 -9.91 0.67 5.27
CA ILE A 107 -8.88 1.26 6.14
C ILE A 107 -8.87 2.78 5.97
N PHE A 108 -8.71 3.25 4.73
CA PHE A 108 -8.55 4.68 4.45
C PHE A 108 -9.89 5.42 4.27
N LYS A 109 -11.01 4.70 4.27
CA LYS A 109 -12.37 5.24 4.14
C LYS A 109 -12.62 6.00 2.84
N ASN A 110 -11.84 5.69 1.81
CA ASN A 110 -12.04 6.18 0.46
C ASN A 110 -13.27 5.52 -0.20
N ASN A 111 -13.76 6.12 -1.28
CA ASN A 111 -14.94 5.63 -1.99
C ASN A 111 -14.76 5.71 -3.52
N ASP A 112 -15.78 5.33 -4.28
CA ASP A 112 -15.71 5.30 -5.76
C ASP A 112 -15.58 6.69 -6.41
N GLN A 113 -15.79 7.77 -5.65
CA GLN A 113 -15.54 9.16 -6.08
C GLN A 113 -14.14 9.67 -5.71
N THR A 114 -13.38 8.92 -4.90
CA THR A 114 -11.99 9.28 -4.57
C THR A 114 -11.16 9.30 -5.84
N ILE A 115 -10.46 10.41 -6.06
CA ILE A 115 -9.49 10.58 -7.13
C ILE A 115 -8.14 10.15 -6.58
N TYR A 116 -7.50 9.21 -7.27
CA TYR A 116 -6.18 8.70 -6.90
C TYR A 116 -5.15 9.20 -7.91
N ASP A 117 -4.00 9.61 -7.39
CA ASP A 117 -2.79 9.80 -8.18
C ASP A 117 -2.07 8.45 -8.34
N ILE A 118 -1.44 8.27 -9.49
CA ILE A 118 -0.54 7.14 -9.74
C ILE A 118 0.86 7.63 -9.45
N VAL A 119 1.55 6.93 -8.55
CA VAL A 119 2.95 7.21 -8.23
C VAL A 119 3.81 6.05 -8.71
N PRO A 120 5.03 6.33 -9.21
CA PRO A 120 5.99 5.29 -9.56
C PRO A 120 6.33 4.47 -8.33
#